data_AF-A0A5D2ZY06-F1
#
_entry.id   AF-A0A5D2ZY06-F1
#
_cell.length_a   1.000
_cell.length_b   1.000
_cell.length_c   1.000
_cell.angle_alpha   90.00
_cell.angle_beta   90.00
_cell.angle_gamma   90.00
#
_symmetry.space_group_name_H-M   'P 1'
#
loop_
_entity.id
_entity.type
_entity.pdbx_description
1 polymer ?
#
loop_
_entity_poly.entity_id
_entity_poly.type
_entity_poly.pdbx_seq_one_letter_code
_entity_poly.pdbx_strand_id
1 'polypeptide(L)'
;FLNYFPSQTKKGVKIADRSFTPVTRLGSVNYTPNIKLSSVLHVPRFPVNLLSVSAITNTLNCKIEFFPNHYVFQDLQTGKMIGNGRLHDGSYMLE
;
A
#
# COMPACT_ATOMS: atom_id res chain seq x y z
N PHE A 1 -9.55 9.50 -11.25
CA PHE A 1 -9.70 8.06 -11.53
C PHE A 1 -10.26 7.88 -12.93
N LEU A 2 -9.59 7.12 -13.81
CA LEU A 2 -9.87 7.17 -15.26
C LEU A 2 -10.62 5.95 -15.81
N ASN A 3 -10.44 4.74 -15.26
CA ASN A 3 -11.15 3.53 -15.71
C ASN A 3 -11.28 2.52 -14.55
N TYR A 4 -12.51 2.07 -14.27
CA TYR A 4 -12.79 0.99 -13.32
C TYR A 4 -13.74 -0.03 -13.95
N PHE A 5 -13.40 -1.31 -13.82
CA PHE A 5 -14.29 -2.41 -14.17
C PHE A 5 -14.76 -3.12 -12.89
N PRO A 6 -16.00 -3.66 -12.87
CA PRO A 6 -16.44 -4.52 -11.78
C PRO A 6 -15.46 -5.68 -11.59
N SER A 7 -14.99 -5.90 -10.37
CA SER A 7 -14.19 -7.10 -10.08
C SER A 7 -15.07 -8.34 -10.26
N GLN A 8 -14.76 -9.19 -11.23
CA GLN A 8 -15.41 -10.51 -11.39
C GLN A 8 -14.89 -11.55 -10.37
N THR A 9 -13.91 -11.18 -9.56
CA THR A 9 -13.29 -12.07 -8.57
C THR A 9 -13.94 -11.89 -7.21
N LYS A 10 -14.31 -12.98 -6.52
CA LYS A 10 -14.65 -12.99 -5.08
C LYS A 10 -13.42 -12.76 -4.19
N LYS A 11 -12.46 -11.95 -4.65
CA LYS A 11 -11.29 -11.58 -3.86
C LYS A 11 -11.66 -10.43 -2.94
N GLY A 12 -11.33 -10.58 -1.68
CA GLY A 12 -11.43 -9.50 -0.71
C GLY A 12 -10.14 -9.44 0.10
N VAL A 13 -9.94 -8.31 0.74
CA VAL A 13 -8.79 -8.07 1.59
C VAL A 13 -9.21 -8.36 3.02
N LYS A 14 -8.45 -9.22 3.70
CA LYS A 14 -8.56 -9.38 5.14
C LYS A 14 -7.77 -8.25 5.80
N ILE A 15 -8.46 -7.45 6.59
CA ILE A 15 -7.93 -6.25 7.24
C ILE A 15 -7.30 -6.65 8.58
N ALA A 16 -6.44 -5.79 9.14
CA ALA A 16 -5.78 -6.03 10.42
C ALA A 16 -6.76 -6.26 11.59
N ASP A 17 -7.94 -5.64 11.56
CA ASP A 17 -9.05 -5.88 12.50
C ASP A 17 -9.77 -7.22 12.29
N ARG A 18 -9.24 -8.06 11.39
CA ARG A 18 -9.75 -9.38 10.96
C ARG A 18 -11.05 -9.33 10.16
N SER A 19 -11.60 -8.14 9.89
CA SER A 19 -12.72 -7.98 8.99
C SER A 19 -12.31 -8.31 7.54
N PHE A 20 -13.29 -8.68 6.73
CA PHE A 20 -13.10 -8.97 5.32
C PHE A 20 -13.86 -7.93 4.51
N THR A 21 -13.16 -7.19 3.66
CA THR A 21 -13.80 -6.25 2.73
C THR A 21 -13.63 -6.74 1.29
N PRO A 22 -14.73 -6.88 0.53
CA PRO A 22 -14.66 -7.29 -0.87
C PRO A 22 -13.96 -6.21 -1.71
N VAL A 23 -13.12 -6.64 -2.65
CA VAL A 23 -12.61 -5.75 -3.69
C VAL A 23 -13.76 -5.51 -4.67
N THR A 24 -14.31 -4.29 -4.66
CA THR A 24 -15.46 -3.96 -5.50
C THR A 24 -15.07 -3.62 -6.93
N ARG A 25 -13.90 -3.03 -7.13
CA ARG A 25 -13.46 -2.50 -8.42
C ARG A 25 -11.94 -2.57 -8.58
N LEU A 26 -11.50 -2.84 -9.80
CA LEU A 26 -10.10 -2.83 -10.24
C LEU A 26 -9.94 -1.74 -11.30
N GLY A 27 -8.90 -0.93 -11.19
CA GLY A 27 -8.72 0.21 -12.10
C GLY A 27 -7.29 0.71 -12.22
N SER A 28 -7.15 1.81 -12.96
CA SER A 28 -5.89 2.55 -13.08
C SER A 28 -6.08 3.99 -12.61
N VAL A 29 -5.09 4.52 -11.91
CA VAL A 29 -5.07 5.92 -11.47
C VAL A 29 -3.80 6.60 -11.97
N ASN A 30 -3.94 7.82 -12.48
CA ASN A 30 -2.81 8.70 -12.68
C ASN A 30 -2.54 9.36 -11.32
N TYR A 31 -1.46 8.96 -10.67
CA TYR A 31 -1.06 9.49 -9.38
C TYR A 31 -0.41 10.87 -9.54
N THR A 32 0.36 11.04 -10.62
CA THR A 32 0.89 12.32 -11.11
C THR A 32 0.84 12.34 -12.65
N PRO A 33 1.12 13.47 -13.34
CA PRO A 33 1.13 13.51 -14.80
C PRO A 33 2.05 12.46 -15.44
N ASN A 34 3.10 12.05 -14.73
CA ASN A 34 4.12 11.13 -15.22
C ASN A 34 4.00 9.72 -14.62
N ILE A 35 3.14 9.51 -13.62
CA ILE A 35 3.01 8.21 -12.92
C ILE A 35 1.59 7.68 -13.07
N LYS A 36 1.49 6.59 -13.83
CA LYS A 36 0.26 5.80 -13.98
C LYS A 36 0.39 4.50 -13.20
N LEU A 37 -0.44 4.34 -12.17
CA LEU A 37 -0.56 3.11 -11.41
C LEU A 37 -1.64 2.24 -12.06
N SER A 38 -1.24 1.06 -12.53
CA SER A 38 -2.15 -0.01 -12.98
C SER A 38 -2.49 -0.95 -11.81
N SER A 39 -3.60 -1.68 -11.92
CA SER A 39 -4.04 -2.68 -10.92
C SER A 39 -4.36 -2.13 -9.53
N VAL A 40 -4.93 -0.92 -9.47
CA VAL A 40 -5.36 -0.28 -8.22
C VAL A 40 -6.68 -0.91 -7.76
N LEU A 41 -6.67 -1.44 -6.54
CA LEU A 41 -7.84 -2.02 -5.89
C LEU A 41 -8.66 -0.90 -5.23
N HIS A 42 -9.93 -0.80 -5.60
CA HIS A 42 -10.87 0.10 -4.95
C HIS A 42 -11.63 -0.65 -3.86
N VAL A 43 -11.33 -0.30 -2.61
CA VAL A 43 -11.85 -0.92 -1.39
C VAL A 43 -12.66 0.16 -0.64
N PRO A 44 -14.00 0.24 -0.84
CA PRO A 44 -14.82 1.39 -0.39
C PRO A 44 -14.93 1.54 1.12
N ARG A 45 -14.56 0.50 1.89
CA ARG A 45 -14.44 0.51 3.34
C ARG A 45 -12.97 0.32 3.75
N PHE A 46 -12.12 1.25 3.32
CA PHE A 46 -10.76 1.34 3.81
C PHE A 46 -10.40 2.82 3.94
N PRO A 47 -10.25 3.36 5.17
CA PRO A 47 -10.00 4.78 5.38
C PRO A 47 -8.57 5.20 4.97
N VAL A 48 -7.75 4.26 4.50
CA VAL A 48 -6.35 4.48 4.13
C VAL A 48 -6.00 3.76 2.82
N ASN A 49 -5.06 4.30 2.05
CA ASN A 49 -4.53 3.62 0.88
C ASN A 49 -3.66 2.42 1.34
N LEU A 50 -3.91 1.24 0.78
CA LEU A 50 -3.08 0.07 1.03
C LEU A 50 -1.86 0.08 0.11
N LEU A 51 -0.67 0.06 0.72
CA LEU A 51 0.59 -0.18 0.01
C LEU A 51 1.01 -1.63 0.21
N SER A 52 1.29 -2.31 -0.91
CA SER A 52 1.92 -3.62 -0.87
C SER A 52 3.39 -3.47 -0.47
N VAL A 53 3.81 -4.15 0.60
CA VAL A 53 5.21 -4.21 1.03
C VAL A 53 6.10 -4.67 -0.13
N SER A 54 5.72 -5.74 -0.84
CA SER A 54 6.51 -6.25 -1.95
C SER A 54 6.61 -5.28 -3.12
N ALA A 55 5.58 -4.46 -3.36
CA ALA A 55 5.64 -3.47 -4.41
C ALA A 55 6.67 -2.39 -4.07
N ILE A 56 6.59 -1.81 -2.87
CA ILE A 56 7.47 -0.71 -2.48
C ILE A 56 8.92 -1.15 -2.27
N THR A 57 9.16 -2.33 -1.69
CA THR A 57 10.53 -2.84 -1.50
C THR A 57 11.22 -3.11 -2.83
N ASN A 58 10.48 -3.62 -3.84
CA ASN A 58 11.03 -3.84 -5.17
C ASN A 58 11.24 -2.52 -5.93
N THR A 59 10.28 -1.59 -5.88
CA THR A 59 10.40 -0.29 -6.57
C THR A 59 11.56 0.54 -6.05
N LEU A 60 11.78 0.55 -4.73
CA LEU A 60 12.83 1.36 -4.10
C LEU A 60 14.14 0.59 -3.87
N ASN A 61 14.21 -0.70 -4.24
CA ASN A 61 15.31 -1.59 -3.91
C ASN A 61 15.73 -1.47 -2.43
N CYS A 62 14.75 -1.60 -1.54
CA CYS A 62 14.91 -1.36 -0.11
C CYS A 62 14.35 -2.52 0.72
N LYS A 63 14.72 -2.56 2.00
CA LYS A 63 13.99 -3.35 3.01
C LYS A 63 13.23 -2.42 3.95
N ILE A 64 12.17 -2.97 4.56
CA ILE A 64 11.43 -2.30 5.64
C ILE A 64 11.68 -3.08 6.93
N GLU A 65 12.08 -2.38 7.97
CA GLU A 65 12.23 -2.92 9.32
C GLU A 65 11.13 -2.33 10.22
N PHE A 66 10.33 -3.19 10.84
CA PHE A 66 9.24 -2.80 11.73
C PHE A 66 9.67 -2.96 13.19
N PHE A 67 9.42 -1.91 13.97
CA PHE A 67 9.59 -1.85 15.41
C PHE A 67 8.24 -1.59 16.06
N PRO A 68 8.04 -1.88 17.37
CA PRO A 68 6.72 -1.77 18.01
C PRO A 68 5.98 -0.43 17.83
N ASN A 69 6.70 0.67 17.62
CA ASN A 69 6.13 2.01 17.50
C ASN A 69 6.53 2.76 16.20
N HIS A 70 7.33 2.16 15.32
CA HIS A 70 7.81 2.81 14.10
C HIS A 70 8.30 1.81 13.05
N TYR A 71 8.59 2.27 11.85
CA TYR A 71 9.28 1.47 10.84
C TYR A 71 10.30 2.31 10.09
N VAL A 72 11.24 1.64 9.44
CA VAL A 72 12.33 2.26 8.68
C VAL A 72 12.46 1.61 7.31
N PHE A 73 12.59 2.44 6.28
CA PHE A 73 13.05 2.02 4.96
C PHE A 73 14.57 2.17 4.88
N GLN A 74 15.26 1.09 4.52
CA GLN A 74 16.70 1.09 4.31
C GLN A 74 17.02 0.65 2.88
N ASP A 75 17.75 1.49 2.15
CA ASP A 75 18.24 1.19 0.81
C ASP A 75 19.23 0.01 0.87
N LEU A 76 19.02 -0.99 -0.01
CA LEU A 76 19.81 -2.22 0.03
C LEU A 76 21.21 -2.06 -0.55
N GLN A 77 21.45 -1.08 -1.42
CA GLN A 77 22.78 -0.87 -2.01
C GLN A 77 23.72 -0.13 -1.05
N THR A 78 23.22 0.92 -0.44
CA THR A 78 24.00 1.87 0.37
C THR A 78 23.88 1.61 1.86
N GLY A 79 22.86 0.85 2.30
CA GLY A 79 22.54 0.67 3.71
C GLY A 79 22.02 1.94 4.38
N LYS A 80 21.70 3.01 3.63
CA LYS A 80 21.22 4.26 4.22
C LYS A 80 19.72 4.18 4.51
N MET A 81 19.29 4.84 5.59
CA MET A 81 17.88 5.12 5.82
C MET A 81 17.38 6.06 4.74
N ILE A 82 16.31 5.67 4.04
CA ILE A 82 15.68 6.47 2.97
C ILE A 82 14.27 6.94 3.32
N GLY A 83 13.72 6.45 4.43
CA GLY A 83 12.42 6.85 4.94
C GLY A 83 12.11 6.19 6.27
N ASN A 84 11.14 6.73 7.00
CA ASN A 84 10.60 6.14 8.21
C ASN A 84 9.15 6.59 8.39
N GLY A 85 8.46 5.95 9.32
CA GLY A 85 7.16 6.40 9.78
C GLY A 85 6.83 5.82 11.15
N ARG A 86 5.69 6.21 11.70
CA ARG A 86 5.29 5.86 13.08
C ARG A 86 4.03 5.01 13.09
N LEU A 87 3.86 4.28 14.18
CA LEU A 87 2.58 3.68 14.52
C LEU A 87 1.61 4.81 14.93
N HIS A 88 0.44 4.84 14.31
CA HIS A 88 -0.66 5.73 14.65
C HIS A 88 -1.94 4.90 14.81
N ASP A 89 -2.59 4.99 15.97
CA ASP A 89 -3.83 4.25 16.28
C ASP A 89 -3.77 2.74 15.97
N GLY A 90 -2.64 2.10 16.29
CA GLY A 90 -2.44 0.66 16.07
C GLY A 90 -2.14 0.27 14.62
N SER A 91 -1.93 1.24 13.73
CA SER A 91 -1.58 1.02 12.32
C SER A 91 -0.32 1.80 11.93
N TYR A 92 0.56 1.21 11.12
CA TYR A 92 1.69 1.93 10.55
C TYR A 92 1.21 2.80 9.39
N MET A 93 1.28 4.12 9.55
CA MET A 93 0.92 5.06 8.50
C MET A 93 2.15 5.48 7.70
N LEU A 94 1.98 5.58 6.39
CA LEU A 94 2.91 6.27 5.50
C LEU A 94 2.43 7.72 5.40
N GLU A 95 3.22 8.66 5.92
CA GLU A 95 2.98 10.11 5.77
C GLU A 95 3.41 10.61 4.39
#